data_AF-A0A0F7IG19-F1
#
_entry.id   AF-A0A0F7IG19-F1
#
_cell.length_a   1.000
_cell.length_b   1.000
_cell.length_c   1.000
_cell.angle_alpha   90.00
_cell.angle_beta   90.00
_cell.angle_gamma   90.00
#
_symmetry.space_group_name_H-M   'P 1'
#
loop_
_entity.id
_entity.type
_entity.pdbx_description
1 polymer ?
#
loop_
_entity_poly.entity_id
_entity_poly.type
_entity_poly.pdbx_seq_one_letter_code
_entity_poly.pdbx_strand_id
1 'polypeptide(L)'
;MVFRNENTLTKLAYRWFGDRARRNLTNYYELGQKLQQAMINIPPDVYIATQMLFSVIMAVIGLIIGAIIALMVYLFAEIPRFDIYFPEPFLSFWLQYRKIFISAFLAVLIAVLFYMLGQFMFKIYPGYIVSDRKSKIDKLLPNAVTFMYSLSLGGMPLIQIFKSIASYEDVYNELAKEFGRIIMDIEELGEDLRSALTKAMELTPSKNLADLIQGLITIIDSGGDVTGYFRDRADYYLEMARQDQKNFLEFLSLMAESYITAFVAGPLFLIIIQTVMAVMGEGDTNLLYAVVYMIIPVGAFFFAVVIKLISPIESGKAPLIEEKDVIRREIDENVMKKWKSWMTRRKMSPKYLLMNYPYSVFAVSVPLAIAFMIYGFMLYPFTPTINWLFNVDDYIFIAIVIALLPYAIVYQISKRRVNMVLKLTPVFLNRLASMNESGMTVSRAIRTLARTDTSPLKKEIEQIEKDLEWNVSLVDALIRFANRLRTFELTRTIVLLVESLRSTPNVTEVLRISAKDASNAELLRRERIKNMSMYVMIIYISFFVFIGIVYIISSTFLSVLAESTAKMAGGGGFMGMASIDEEFYKAIFMHAAVFQGLFAGLVAGVMGEGDFSSGVKHSLIMVIFAYVLFTMFI
;
A
#
# COMPACT_ATOMS: atom_id res chain seq x y z
N MET A 1 2.90 -21.85 31.61
CA MET A 1 2.00 -20.96 32.38
C MET A 1 1.68 -19.70 31.55
N VAL A 2 0.97 -19.85 30.41
CA VAL A 2 0.73 -18.78 29.41
C VAL A 2 -0.75 -18.77 29.01
N PHE A 3 -1.62 -18.39 29.95
CA PHE A 3 -3.08 -18.27 29.74
C PHE A 3 -3.59 -16.86 30.10
N ARG A 4 -2.76 -15.82 29.93
CA ARG A 4 -3.02 -14.52 30.58
C ARG A 4 -3.69 -13.45 29.71
N ASN A 5 -4.29 -13.79 28.57
CA ASN A 5 -5.17 -12.87 27.82
C ASN A 5 -6.26 -13.62 27.04
N GLU A 6 -6.92 -14.59 27.66
CA GLU A 6 -8.12 -15.17 27.04
C GLU A 6 -9.29 -14.17 27.10
N ASN A 7 -9.74 -13.74 25.91
CA ASN A 7 -11.00 -13.04 25.72
C ASN A 7 -12.13 -13.81 26.42
N THR A 8 -12.97 -13.12 27.19
CA THR A 8 -14.17 -13.70 27.83
C THR A 8 -15.06 -14.44 26.83
N LEU A 9 -15.06 -13.97 25.58
CA LEU A 9 -15.76 -14.55 24.44
C LEU A 9 -15.24 -15.95 24.08
N THR A 10 -13.93 -16.18 24.11
CA THR A 10 -13.31 -17.49 23.80
C THR A 10 -13.67 -18.53 24.86
N LYS A 11 -13.70 -18.13 26.14
CA LYS A 11 -14.13 -19.00 27.25
C LYS A 11 -15.60 -19.38 27.14
N LEU A 12 -16.46 -18.40 26.84
CA LEU A 12 -17.89 -18.64 26.62
C LEU A 12 -18.11 -19.56 25.42
N ALA A 13 -17.37 -19.35 24.34
CA ALA A 13 -17.44 -20.18 23.15
C ALA A 13 -17.08 -21.64 23.44
N TYR A 14 -15.97 -21.87 24.15
CA TYR A 14 -15.55 -23.22 24.51
C TYR A 14 -16.54 -23.90 25.46
N ARG A 15 -17.13 -23.15 26.41
CA ARG A 15 -18.15 -23.70 27.31
C ARG A 15 -19.41 -24.17 26.57
N TRP A 16 -19.82 -23.48 25.52
CA TRP A 16 -21.05 -23.80 24.79
C TRP A 16 -20.85 -24.77 23.62
N PHE A 17 -19.69 -24.70 22.94
CA PHE A 17 -19.43 -25.44 21.70
C PHE A 17 -18.22 -26.39 21.78
N GLY A 18 -17.48 -26.42 22.90
CA GLY A 18 -16.26 -27.22 23.06
C GLY A 18 -16.46 -28.72 22.86
N ASP A 19 -17.55 -29.29 23.40
CA ASP A 19 -17.85 -30.73 23.25
C ASP A 19 -18.11 -31.11 21.78
N ARG A 20 -18.69 -30.20 21.00
CA ARG A 20 -18.94 -30.42 19.56
C ARG A 20 -17.66 -30.26 18.75
N ALA A 21 -16.83 -29.27 19.09
CA ALA A 21 -15.52 -29.07 18.45
C ALA A 21 -14.59 -30.26 18.70
N ARG A 22 -14.59 -30.82 19.91
CA ARG A 22 -13.70 -31.91 20.32
C ARG A 22 -14.00 -33.25 19.63
N ARG A 23 -15.28 -33.53 19.30
CA ARG A 23 -15.67 -34.76 18.60
C ARG A 23 -15.13 -34.86 17.17
N ASN A 24 -14.79 -33.72 16.55
CA ASN A 24 -14.36 -33.64 15.15
C ASN A 24 -12.87 -33.30 14.99
N LEU A 25 -12.05 -33.43 16.05
CA LEU A 25 -10.67 -32.93 16.13
C LEU A 25 -9.76 -33.49 15.02
N THR A 26 -9.98 -34.73 14.58
CA THR A 26 -9.25 -35.38 13.48
C THR A 26 -9.44 -34.69 12.14
N ASN A 27 -10.62 -34.09 11.91
CA ASN A 27 -10.93 -33.38 10.66
C ASN A 27 -10.25 -32.01 10.57
N TYR A 28 -9.59 -31.57 11.66
CA TYR A 28 -8.99 -30.24 11.79
C TYR A 28 -7.47 -30.27 11.92
N TYR A 29 -6.82 -31.36 11.50
CA TYR A 29 -5.36 -31.47 11.51
C TYR A 29 -4.68 -30.38 10.68
N GLU A 30 -5.14 -30.15 9.44
CA GLU A 30 -4.63 -29.07 8.58
C GLU A 30 -4.83 -27.68 9.20
N LEU A 31 -5.91 -27.48 9.96
CA LEU A 31 -6.15 -26.24 10.66
C LEU A 31 -5.12 -26.05 11.78
N GLY A 32 -4.78 -27.11 12.52
CA GLY A 32 -3.72 -27.08 13.52
C GLY A 32 -2.37 -26.68 12.93
N GLN A 33 -1.98 -27.25 11.79
CA GLN A 33 -0.77 -26.84 11.08
C GLN A 33 -0.82 -25.37 10.67
N LYS A 34 -1.95 -24.91 10.09
CA LYS A 34 -2.12 -23.49 9.72
C LYS A 34 -2.06 -22.54 10.92
N LEU A 35 -2.59 -22.94 12.08
CA LEU A 35 -2.53 -22.14 13.30
C LEU A 35 -1.08 -22.02 13.82
N GLN A 36 -0.32 -23.12 13.78
CA GLN A 36 1.10 -23.11 14.15
C GLN A 36 1.95 -22.28 13.17
N GLN A 37 1.72 -22.44 11.87
CA GLN A 37 2.30 -21.62 10.80
C GLN A 37 1.87 -20.15 10.90
N ALA A 38 0.70 -19.85 11.45
CA ALA A 38 0.24 -18.48 11.69
C ALA A 38 0.81 -17.88 13.00
N MET A 39 1.54 -18.65 13.80
CA MET A 39 1.91 -18.30 15.18
C MET A 39 0.70 -17.95 16.07
N ILE A 40 -0.47 -18.52 15.79
CA ILE A 40 -1.67 -18.35 16.61
C ILE A 40 -1.62 -19.40 17.71
N ASN A 41 -1.30 -18.98 18.94
CA ASN A 41 -1.19 -19.84 20.12
C ASN A 41 -2.57 -20.23 20.68
N ILE A 42 -3.44 -20.82 19.85
CA ILE A 42 -4.77 -21.30 20.21
C ILE A 42 -4.94 -22.74 19.70
N PRO A 43 -5.36 -23.70 20.56
CA PRO A 43 -5.68 -25.05 20.12
C PRO A 43 -6.81 -25.08 19.05
N PRO A 44 -6.78 -26.03 18.10
CA PRO A 44 -7.76 -26.07 16.99
C PRO A 44 -9.22 -26.18 17.45
N ASP A 45 -9.46 -26.91 18.53
CA ASP A 45 -10.79 -27.09 19.12
C ASP A 45 -11.34 -25.78 19.71
N VAL A 46 -10.50 -25.01 20.41
CA VAL A 46 -10.85 -23.69 20.95
C VAL A 46 -11.11 -22.68 19.83
N TYR A 47 -10.32 -22.74 18.75
CA TYR A 47 -10.52 -21.88 17.58
C TYR A 47 -11.89 -22.10 16.92
N ILE A 48 -12.27 -23.37 16.72
CA ILE A 48 -13.53 -23.74 16.07
C ILE A 48 -14.73 -23.42 16.96
N ALA A 49 -14.62 -23.62 18.27
CA ALA A 49 -15.65 -23.19 19.20
C ALA A 49 -15.89 -21.67 19.09
N THR A 50 -14.81 -20.89 18.99
CA THR A 50 -14.87 -19.43 18.81
C THR A 50 -15.51 -19.04 17.48
N GLN A 51 -15.17 -19.73 16.39
CA GLN A 51 -15.82 -19.57 15.08
C GLN A 51 -17.33 -19.82 15.13
N MET A 52 -17.77 -20.89 15.80
CA MET A 52 -19.20 -21.19 15.96
C MET A 52 -19.92 -20.08 16.71
N LEU A 53 -19.40 -19.64 17.87
CA LEU A 53 -20.03 -18.55 18.64
C LEU A 53 -20.07 -17.25 17.83
N PHE A 54 -18.97 -16.89 17.17
CA PHE A 54 -18.91 -15.67 16.37
C PHE A 54 -19.92 -15.68 15.21
N SER A 55 -20.08 -16.82 14.52
CA SER A 55 -21.07 -16.95 13.46
C SER A 55 -22.51 -16.75 13.94
N VAL A 56 -22.83 -17.20 15.17
CA VAL A 56 -24.14 -16.96 15.79
C VAL A 56 -24.31 -15.48 16.12
N ILE A 57 -23.28 -14.81 16.65
CA ILE A 57 -23.32 -13.36 16.91
C ILE A 57 -23.55 -12.59 15.59
N MET A 58 -22.84 -12.96 14.52
CA MET A 58 -23.03 -12.36 13.20
C MET A 58 -24.43 -12.60 12.67
N ALA A 59 -25.02 -13.79 12.87
CA ALA A 59 -26.40 -14.07 12.49
C ALA A 59 -27.40 -13.16 13.22
N VAL A 60 -27.20 -12.91 14.52
CA VAL A 60 -28.04 -11.98 15.31
C VAL A 60 -27.90 -10.55 14.81
N ILE A 61 -26.68 -10.09 14.49
CA ILE A 61 -26.46 -8.78 13.88
C ILE A 61 -27.15 -8.69 12.51
N GLY A 62 -27.00 -9.72 11.69
CA GLY A 62 -27.65 -9.84 10.39
C GLY A 62 -29.18 -9.83 10.50
N LEU A 63 -29.74 -10.44 11.55
CA LEU A 63 -31.17 -10.39 11.84
C LEU A 63 -31.63 -8.96 12.19
N ILE A 64 -30.87 -8.22 13.00
CA ILE A 64 -31.20 -6.83 13.37
C ILE A 64 -31.13 -5.93 12.14
N ILE A 65 -30.05 -6.01 11.35
CA ILE A 65 -29.89 -5.24 10.11
C ILE A 65 -30.98 -5.65 9.11
N GLY A 66 -31.22 -6.95 8.97
CA GLY A 66 -32.25 -7.50 8.12
C GLY A 66 -33.65 -7.01 8.51
N ALA A 67 -33.94 -6.89 9.80
CA ALA A 67 -35.20 -6.33 10.30
C ALA A 67 -35.33 -4.83 9.99
N ILE A 68 -34.26 -4.05 10.08
CA ILE A 68 -34.26 -2.63 9.71
C ILE A 68 -34.50 -2.46 8.21
N ILE A 69 -33.80 -3.25 7.38
CA ILE A 69 -33.98 -3.23 5.92
C ILE A 69 -35.39 -3.70 5.56
N ALA A 70 -35.89 -4.76 6.20
CA ALA A 70 -37.25 -5.25 6.03
C ALA A 70 -38.29 -4.18 6.37
N LEU A 71 -38.08 -3.40 7.44
CA LEU A 71 -38.94 -2.29 7.82
C LEU A 71 -38.89 -1.16 6.77
N MET A 72 -37.70 -0.80 6.27
CA MET A 72 -37.55 0.20 5.20
C MET A 72 -38.23 -0.23 3.91
N VAL A 73 -38.07 -1.49 3.50
CA VAL A 73 -38.74 -2.06 2.32
C VAL A 73 -40.27 -2.06 2.51
N TYR A 74 -40.75 -2.37 3.71
CA TYR A 74 -42.18 -2.31 4.01
C TYR A 74 -42.76 -0.89 3.88
N LEU A 75 -42.01 0.14 4.31
CA LEU A 75 -42.45 1.54 4.34
C LEU A 75 -42.31 2.26 2.98
N PHE A 76 -41.24 2.01 2.23
CA PHE A 76 -40.87 2.83 1.06
C PHE A 76 -40.92 2.09 -0.28
N ALA A 77 -40.92 0.75 -0.30
CA ALA A 77 -40.84 0.01 -1.56
C ALA A 77 -42.24 -0.37 -2.10
N GLU A 78 -42.53 0.05 -3.33
CA GLU A 78 -43.61 -0.51 -4.12
C GLU A 78 -43.16 -1.86 -4.69
N ILE A 79 -43.44 -2.94 -3.96
CA ILE A 79 -43.10 -4.28 -4.44
C ILE A 79 -43.92 -4.55 -5.73
N PRO A 80 -43.31 -4.99 -6.83
CA PRO A 80 -44.02 -5.35 -8.06
C PRO A 80 -45.05 -6.46 -7.83
N ARG A 81 -46.22 -6.38 -8.46
CA ARG A 81 -47.20 -7.49 -8.44
C ARG A 81 -46.68 -8.59 -9.34
N PHE A 82 -46.32 -9.73 -8.76
CA PHE A 82 -46.08 -10.95 -9.51
C PHE A 82 -47.44 -11.63 -9.72
N ASP A 83 -47.89 -11.72 -10.97
CA ASP A 83 -49.17 -12.34 -11.34
C ASP A 83 -49.04 -13.88 -11.31
N ILE A 84 -48.90 -14.43 -10.11
CA ILE A 84 -48.92 -15.87 -9.85
C ILE A 84 -50.36 -16.24 -9.47
N TYR A 85 -51.01 -17.10 -10.26
CA TYR A 85 -52.37 -17.56 -10.00
C TYR A 85 -52.40 -18.60 -8.87
N PHE A 86 -52.97 -18.23 -7.72
CA PHE A 86 -53.26 -19.14 -6.61
C PHE A 86 -54.79 -19.40 -6.51
N PRO A 87 -55.25 -20.61 -6.15
CA PRO A 87 -56.67 -20.88 -5.89
C PRO A 87 -57.18 -20.13 -4.64
N GLU A 88 -58.42 -19.61 -4.66
CA GLU A 88 -59.05 -19.05 -3.45
C GLU A 88 -59.26 -20.17 -2.41
N PRO A 89 -58.96 -19.95 -1.11
CA PRO A 89 -58.75 -18.67 -0.42
C PRO A 89 -57.26 -18.21 -0.28
N PHE A 90 -56.31 -18.86 -0.96
CA PHE A 90 -54.89 -18.54 -0.80
C PHE A 90 -54.48 -17.22 -1.46
N LEU A 91 -55.17 -16.82 -2.52
CA LEU A 91 -54.88 -15.59 -3.27
C LEU A 91 -55.14 -14.33 -2.44
N SER A 92 -56.29 -14.28 -1.76
CA SER A 92 -56.68 -13.21 -0.86
C SER A 92 -55.73 -13.08 0.35
N PHE A 93 -55.31 -14.21 0.94
CA PHE A 93 -54.29 -14.22 2.00
C PHE A 93 -52.93 -13.71 1.51
N TRP A 94 -52.49 -14.14 0.32
CA TRP A 94 -51.21 -13.70 -0.24
C TRP A 94 -51.19 -12.20 -0.51
N LEU A 95 -52.23 -11.65 -1.16
CA LEU A 95 -52.30 -10.21 -1.47
C LEU A 95 -52.29 -9.33 -0.22
N GLN A 96 -52.88 -9.79 0.90
CA GLN A 96 -52.92 -9.05 2.15
C GLN A 96 -51.58 -9.09 2.92
N TYR A 97 -50.90 -10.24 2.98
CA TYR A 97 -49.70 -10.42 3.81
C TYR A 97 -48.37 -10.42 3.02
N ARG A 98 -48.40 -10.31 1.69
CA ARG A 98 -47.20 -10.37 0.84
C ARG A 98 -46.07 -9.45 1.28
N LYS A 99 -46.36 -8.19 1.63
CA LYS A 99 -45.32 -7.23 2.06
C LYS A 99 -44.60 -7.73 3.32
N ILE A 100 -45.34 -8.25 4.30
CA ILE A 100 -44.82 -8.79 5.55
C ILE A 100 -44.03 -10.08 5.29
N PHE A 101 -44.54 -10.95 4.42
CA PHE A 101 -43.89 -12.21 4.10
C PHE A 101 -42.55 -11.99 3.40
N ILE A 102 -42.51 -11.11 2.39
CA ILE A 102 -41.28 -10.77 1.66
C ILE A 102 -40.27 -10.08 2.57
N SER A 103 -40.72 -9.14 3.42
CA SER A 103 -39.83 -8.44 4.33
C SER A 103 -39.26 -9.37 5.41
N ALA A 104 -40.07 -10.27 5.98
CA ALA A 104 -39.61 -11.27 6.94
C ALA A 104 -38.65 -12.29 6.31
N PHE A 105 -38.97 -12.75 5.09
CA PHE A 105 -38.09 -13.63 4.33
C PHE A 105 -36.74 -12.98 4.05
N LEU A 106 -36.72 -11.71 3.64
CA LEU A 106 -35.50 -10.95 3.42
C LEU A 106 -34.67 -10.80 4.70
N ALA A 107 -35.30 -10.55 5.85
CA ALA A 107 -34.60 -10.47 7.13
C ALA A 107 -33.93 -11.80 7.52
N VAL A 108 -34.62 -12.93 7.34
CA VAL A 108 -34.05 -14.26 7.58
C VAL A 108 -32.92 -14.56 6.59
N LEU A 109 -33.10 -14.22 5.31
CA LEU A 109 -32.07 -14.42 4.29
C LEU A 109 -30.79 -13.64 4.62
N ILE A 110 -30.92 -12.39 5.06
CA ILE A 110 -29.78 -11.57 5.52
C ILE A 110 -29.12 -12.20 6.75
N ALA A 111 -29.89 -12.67 7.73
CA ALA A 111 -29.34 -13.36 8.91
C ALA A 111 -28.53 -14.61 8.53
N VAL A 112 -29.05 -15.43 7.60
CA VAL A 112 -28.36 -16.62 7.08
C VAL A 112 -27.09 -16.23 6.30
N LEU A 113 -27.15 -15.19 5.47
CA LEU A 113 -25.98 -14.66 4.77
C LEU A 113 -24.89 -14.21 5.75
N PHE A 114 -25.25 -13.50 6.82
CA PHE A 114 -24.31 -13.07 7.85
C PHE A 114 -23.72 -14.24 8.64
N TYR A 115 -24.52 -15.27 8.94
CA TYR A 115 -24.02 -16.50 9.56
C TYR A 115 -22.95 -17.17 8.68
N MET A 116 -23.24 -17.33 7.38
CA MET A 116 -22.30 -17.91 6.41
C MET A 116 -21.04 -17.04 6.26
N LEU A 117 -21.20 -15.71 6.25
CA LEU A 117 -20.09 -14.77 6.17
C LEU A 117 -19.19 -14.86 7.42
N GLY A 118 -19.77 -14.98 8.61
CA GLY A 118 -19.01 -15.18 9.85
C GLY A 118 -18.18 -16.48 9.83
N GLN A 119 -18.77 -17.58 9.34
CA GLN A 119 -18.06 -18.86 9.15
C GLN A 119 -16.93 -18.74 8.12
N PHE A 120 -17.20 -18.08 6.99
CA PHE A 120 -16.25 -17.89 5.90
C PHE A 120 -15.04 -17.06 6.33
N MET A 121 -15.27 -15.94 7.04
CA MET A 121 -14.21 -15.06 7.53
C MET A 121 -13.24 -15.81 8.47
N PHE A 122 -13.76 -16.59 9.43
CA PHE A 122 -12.93 -17.37 10.35
C PHE A 122 -12.18 -18.52 9.65
N LYS A 123 -12.78 -19.17 8.65
CA LYS A 123 -12.09 -20.23 7.90
C LYS A 123 -10.90 -19.69 7.10
N ILE A 124 -11.02 -18.49 6.53
CA ILE A 124 -9.97 -17.87 5.72
C ILE A 124 -8.89 -17.22 6.57
N TYR A 125 -9.24 -16.72 7.75
CA TYR A 125 -8.35 -15.92 8.59
C TYR A 125 -6.96 -16.56 8.83
N PRO A 126 -6.83 -17.83 9.28
CA PRO A 126 -5.51 -18.43 9.49
C PRO A 126 -4.71 -18.54 8.18
N GLY A 127 -5.38 -18.90 7.08
CA GLY A 127 -4.74 -18.98 5.77
C GLY A 127 -4.24 -17.64 5.25
N TYR A 128 -5.00 -16.57 5.50
CA TYR A 128 -4.59 -15.20 5.17
C TYR A 128 -3.35 -14.78 5.97
N ILE A 129 -3.33 -15.03 7.28
CA ILE A 129 -2.16 -14.74 8.13
C ILE A 129 -0.94 -15.56 7.67
N VAL A 130 -1.10 -16.86 7.40
CA VAL A 130 -0.03 -17.72 6.85
C VAL A 130 0.53 -17.14 5.55
N SER A 131 -0.34 -16.71 4.63
CA SER A 131 0.08 -16.12 3.35
C SER A 131 0.79 -14.78 3.52
N ASP A 132 0.30 -13.92 4.42
CA ASP A 132 0.92 -12.62 4.74
C ASP A 132 2.31 -12.81 5.37
N ARG A 133 2.43 -13.74 6.32
CA ARG A 133 3.71 -14.13 6.93
C ARG A 133 4.68 -14.69 5.89
N LYS A 134 4.23 -15.63 5.06
CA LYS A 134 5.01 -16.20 3.95
C LYS A 134 5.59 -15.08 3.07
N SER A 135 4.74 -14.15 2.63
CA SER A 135 5.15 -13.04 1.77
C SER A 135 6.18 -12.14 2.44
N LYS A 136 6.00 -11.80 3.72
CA LYS A 136 6.96 -11.00 4.51
C LYS A 136 8.30 -11.70 4.69
N ILE A 137 8.28 -13.01 4.95
CA ILE A 137 9.49 -13.84 5.07
C ILE A 137 10.24 -13.88 3.74
N ASP A 138 9.57 -14.28 2.66
CA ASP A 138 10.17 -14.42 1.33
C ASP A 138 10.79 -13.12 0.83
N LYS A 139 10.13 -11.98 1.09
CA LYS A 139 10.61 -10.65 0.70
C LYS A 139 11.90 -10.24 1.41
N LEU A 140 12.08 -10.64 2.67
CA LEU A 140 13.23 -10.24 3.50
C LEU A 140 14.36 -11.28 3.47
N LEU A 141 14.08 -12.49 3.00
CA LEU A 141 15.01 -13.61 2.96
C LEU A 141 16.32 -13.29 2.21
N PRO A 142 16.34 -12.67 1.01
CA PRO A 142 17.59 -12.38 0.30
C PRO A 142 18.56 -11.52 1.13
N ASN A 143 18.05 -10.48 1.78
CA ASN A 143 18.83 -9.59 2.64
C ASN A 143 19.28 -10.30 3.93
N ALA A 144 18.44 -11.16 4.51
CA ALA A 144 18.79 -11.91 5.71
C ALA A 144 19.85 -12.99 5.43
N VAL A 145 19.79 -13.66 4.28
CA VAL A 145 20.82 -14.63 3.87
C VAL A 145 22.14 -13.92 3.57
N THR A 146 22.09 -12.72 2.96
CA THR A 146 23.28 -11.87 2.81
C THR A 146 23.86 -11.46 4.17
N PHE A 147 22.99 -11.22 5.16
CA PHE A 147 23.39 -10.96 6.54
C PHE A 147 24.03 -12.17 7.22
N MET A 148 23.44 -13.35 7.10
CA MET A 148 24.02 -14.61 7.58
C MET A 148 25.37 -14.88 6.95
N TYR A 149 25.50 -14.69 5.64
CA TYR A 149 26.76 -14.83 4.92
C TYR A 149 27.84 -13.87 5.46
N SER A 150 27.51 -12.59 5.64
CA SER A 150 28.44 -11.58 6.14
C SER A 150 28.95 -11.91 7.55
N LEU A 151 28.07 -12.34 8.44
CA LEU A 151 28.44 -12.70 9.81
C LEU A 151 29.22 -14.02 9.87
N SER A 152 28.82 -15.02 9.07
CA SER A 152 29.53 -16.30 8.95
C SER A 152 30.95 -16.11 8.43
N LEU A 153 31.13 -15.22 7.45
CA LEU A 153 32.45 -14.86 6.94
C LEU A 153 33.34 -14.20 8.00
N GLY A 154 32.73 -13.45 8.93
CA GLY A 154 33.39 -12.90 10.11
C GLY A 154 33.80 -13.93 11.16
N GLY A 155 33.48 -15.21 10.94
CA GLY A 155 33.74 -16.31 11.88
C GLY A 155 32.70 -16.44 12.98
N MET A 156 31.55 -15.75 12.88
CA MET A 156 30.50 -15.86 13.88
C MET A 156 29.89 -17.27 13.90
N PRO A 157 29.71 -17.92 15.07
CA PRO A 157 29.00 -19.19 15.17
C PRO A 157 27.53 -19.09 14.75
N LEU A 158 27.00 -20.14 14.12
CA LEU A 158 25.66 -20.17 13.55
C LEU A 158 24.53 -19.76 14.53
N ILE A 159 24.58 -20.24 15.77
CA ILE A 159 23.57 -19.89 16.80
C ILE A 159 23.59 -18.38 17.07
N GLN A 160 24.77 -17.76 17.11
CA GLN A 160 24.89 -16.33 17.32
C GLN A 160 24.39 -15.53 16.10
N ILE A 161 24.59 -16.04 14.88
CA ILE A 161 24.02 -15.45 13.66
C ILE A 161 22.49 -15.41 13.74
N PHE A 162 21.85 -16.52 14.12
CA PHE A 162 20.40 -16.58 14.29
C PHE A 162 19.90 -15.64 15.38
N LYS A 163 20.63 -15.54 16.50
CA LYS A 163 20.34 -14.60 17.58
C LYS A 163 20.43 -13.15 17.13
N SER A 164 21.41 -12.80 16.29
CA SER A 164 21.52 -11.47 15.70
C SER A 164 20.29 -11.13 14.85
N ILE A 165 19.84 -12.03 13.95
CA ILE A 165 18.62 -11.78 13.15
C ILE A 165 17.38 -11.67 14.04
N ALA A 166 17.23 -12.55 15.03
CA ALA A 166 16.12 -12.53 15.98
C ALA A 166 16.06 -11.22 16.79
N SER A 167 17.21 -10.59 17.06
CA SER A 167 17.28 -9.34 17.83
C SER A 167 16.80 -8.09 17.09
N TYR A 168 16.69 -8.14 15.75
CA TYR A 168 16.25 -7.01 14.93
C TYR A 168 14.84 -7.24 14.39
N GLU A 169 13.86 -7.46 15.29
CA GLU A 169 12.44 -7.65 14.93
C GLU A 169 11.87 -6.46 14.13
N ASP A 170 12.28 -5.24 14.46
CA ASP A 170 11.89 -4.03 13.73
C ASP A 170 12.34 -4.02 12.25
N VAL A 171 13.39 -4.76 11.92
CA VAL A 171 14.03 -4.73 10.59
C VAL A 171 13.63 -5.95 9.77
N TYR A 172 13.68 -7.14 10.38
CA TYR A 172 13.41 -8.41 9.71
C TYR A 172 12.00 -8.98 10.02
N ASN A 173 11.22 -8.34 10.91
CA ASN A 173 9.81 -8.61 11.18
C ASN A 173 9.50 -10.11 11.36
N GLU A 174 8.62 -10.68 10.52
CA GLU A 174 8.21 -12.08 10.61
C GLU A 174 9.36 -13.07 10.46
N LEU A 175 10.42 -12.71 9.73
CA LEU A 175 11.62 -13.54 9.63
C LEU A 175 12.42 -13.55 10.93
N ALA A 176 12.54 -12.41 11.62
CA ALA A 176 13.16 -12.35 12.94
C ALA A 176 12.39 -13.22 13.95
N LYS A 177 11.06 -13.26 13.86
CA LYS A 177 10.23 -14.13 14.72
C LYS A 177 10.46 -15.62 14.45
N GLU A 178 10.67 -16.03 13.20
CA GLU A 178 11.03 -17.43 12.87
C GLU A 178 12.38 -17.81 13.48
N PHE A 179 13.41 -16.97 13.32
CA PHE A 179 14.71 -17.21 13.95
C PHE A 179 14.65 -17.11 15.48
N GLY A 180 13.83 -16.21 16.01
CA GLY A 180 13.57 -16.09 17.45
C GLY A 180 12.92 -17.34 18.02
N ARG A 181 12.02 -17.99 17.28
CA ARG A 181 11.46 -19.29 17.65
C ARG A 181 12.53 -20.38 17.68
N ILE A 182 13.41 -20.44 16.67
CA ILE A 182 14.54 -21.38 16.65
C ILE A 182 15.45 -21.18 17.87
N ILE A 183 15.80 -19.94 18.19
CA ILE A 183 16.63 -19.62 19.36
C ILE A 183 15.92 -19.96 20.67
N MET A 184 14.62 -19.69 20.78
CA MET A 184 13.83 -20.05 21.95
C MET A 184 13.76 -21.58 22.14
N ASP A 185 13.58 -22.35 21.06
CA ASP A 185 13.57 -23.82 21.12
C ASP A 185 14.93 -24.35 21.62
N ILE A 186 16.05 -23.72 21.24
CA ILE A 186 17.40 -24.13 21.66
C ILE A 186 17.74 -23.65 23.09
N GLU A 187 17.64 -22.35 23.37
CA GLU A 187 18.12 -21.74 24.63
C GLU A 187 17.13 -21.94 25.79
N GLU A 188 15.81 -21.90 25.53
CA GLU A 188 14.77 -21.95 26.58
C GLU A 188 14.17 -23.35 26.74
N LEU A 189 13.96 -24.08 25.65
CA LEU A 189 13.39 -25.44 25.69
C LEU A 189 14.43 -26.56 25.71
N GLY A 190 15.70 -26.24 25.43
CA GLY A 190 16.80 -27.21 25.42
C GLY A 190 16.73 -28.23 24.28
N GLU A 191 16.05 -27.90 23.18
CA GLU A 191 16.07 -28.72 21.96
C GLU A 191 17.45 -28.64 21.29
N ASP A 192 17.94 -29.74 20.71
CA ASP A 192 19.18 -29.71 19.95
C ASP A 192 19.00 -28.92 18.63
N LEU A 193 20.10 -28.33 18.14
CA LEU A 193 20.09 -27.48 16.94
C LEU A 193 19.43 -28.17 15.73
N ARG A 194 19.66 -29.47 15.55
CA ARG A 194 19.11 -30.22 14.41
C ARG A 194 17.60 -30.38 14.56
N SER A 195 17.13 -30.81 15.73
CA SER A 195 15.68 -30.93 16.02
C SER A 195 14.96 -29.58 15.89
N ALA A 196 15.55 -28.51 16.43
CA ALA A 196 14.98 -27.16 16.33
C ALA A 196 14.91 -26.69 14.87
N LEU A 197 15.92 -26.97 14.05
CA LEU A 197 15.91 -26.64 12.62
C LEU A 197 14.92 -27.50 11.83
N THR A 198 14.83 -28.81 12.11
CA THR A 198 13.81 -29.67 11.47
C THR A 198 12.40 -29.19 11.79
N LYS A 199 12.13 -28.85 13.05
CA LYS A 199 10.85 -28.29 13.48
C LYS A 199 10.55 -26.95 12.81
N ALA A 200 11.53 -26.06 12.70
CA ALA A 200 11.36 -24.78 12.00
C ALA A 200 11.10 -24.96 10.50
N MET A 201 11.75 -25.93 9.85
CA MET A 201 11.52 -26.28 8.45
C MET A 201 10.09 -26.81 8.22
N GLU A 202 9.55 -27.62 9.14
CA GLU A 202 8.19 -28.15 9.03
C GLU A 202 7.10 -27.09 9.32
N LEU A 203 7.40 -26.13 10.20
CA LEU A 203 6.43 -25.14 10.68
C LEU A 203 6.49 -23.80 9.96
N THR A 204 7.53 -23.51 9.18
CA THR A 204 7.62 -22.24 8.45
C THR A 204 6.59 -22.20 7.31
N PRO A 205 5.89 -21.06 7.11
CA PRO A 205 4.98 -20.90 5.98
C PRO A 205 5.71 -20.64 4.65
N SER A 206 7.01 -20.33 4.68
CA SER A 206 7.84 -20.06 3.50
C SER A 206 8.60 -21.30 3.06
N LYS A 207 8.33 -21.74 1.82
CA LYS A 207 9.08 -22.82 1.18
C LYS A 207 10.56 -22.44 0.99
N ASN A 208 10.85 -21.18 0.65
CA ASN A 208 12.23 -20.74 0.45
C ASN A 208 13.03 -20.80 1.76
N LEU A 209 12.43 -20.41 2.89
CA LEU A 209 13.08 -20.53 4.20
C LEU A 209 13.23 -22.01 4.60
N ALA A 210 12.23 -22.85 4.32
CA ALA A 210 12.33 -24.29 4.55
C ALA A 210 13.50 -24.90 3.76
N ASP A 211 13.65 -24.55 2.47
CA ASP A 211 14.72 -25.04 1.60
C ASP A 211 16.12 -24.56 2.08
N LEU A 212 16.20 -23.33 2.60
CA LEU A 212 17.42 -22.81 3.23
C LEU A 212 17.78 -23.61 4.49
N ILE A 213 16.81 -23.83 5.38
CA ILE A 213 17.04 -24.57 6.62
C ILE A 213 17.39 -26.04 6.32
N GLN A 214 16.70 -26.67 5.38
CA GLN A 214 16.96 -28.03 4.95
C GLN A 214 18.39 -28.19 4.42
N GLY A 215 18.83 -27.27 3.54
CA GLY A 215 20.20 -27.30 3.04
C GLY A 215 21.22 -27.07 4.15
N LEU A 216 20.93 -26.19 5.10
CA LEU A 216 21.78 -25.96 6.25
C LEU A 216 21.91 -27.19 7.16
N ILE A 217 20.81 -27.91 7.44
CA ILE A 217 20.83 -29.19 8.17
C ILE A 217 21.77 -30.17 7.48
N THR A 218 21.67 -30.30 6.15
CA THR A 218 22.54 -31.19 5.36
C THR A 218 24.02 -30.81 5.51
N ILE A 219 24.36 -29.53 5.46
CA ILE A 219 25.75 -29.05 5.61
C ILE A 219 26.26 -29.29 7.04
N ILE A 220 25.42 -29.09 8.05
CA ILE A 220 25.76 -29.36 9.45
C ILE A 220 26.02 -30.86 9.65
N ASP A 221 25.11 -31.72 9.16
CA ASP A 221 25.22 -33.18 9.28
C ASP A 221 26.46 -33.72 8.57
N SER A 222 26.89 -33.11 7.45
CA SER A 222 28.09 -33.49 6.72
C SER A 222 29.38 -32.81 7.19
N GLY A 223 29.31 -31.87 8.14
CA GLY A 223 30.46 -31.04 8.56
C GLY A 223 31.03 -30.14 7.45
N GLY A 224 30.20 -29.69 6.52
CA GLY A 224 30.60 -28.88 5.36
C GLY A 224 30.81 -27.40 5.66
N ASP A 225 31.10 -26.61 4.62
CA ASP A 225 31.30 -25.16 4.73
C ASP A 225 29.96 -24.39 4.76
N VAL A 226 29.53 -24.02 5.96
CA VAL A 226 28.34 -23.18 6.20
C VAL A 226 28.48 -21.79 5.55
N THR A 227 29.69 -21.23 5.53
CA THR A 227 29.93 -19.90 4.95
C THR A 227 29.77 -19.94 3.43
N GLY A 228 30.34 -20.96 2.78
CA GLY A 228 30.15 -21.25 1.36
C GLY A 228 28.68 -21.45 1.01
N TYR A 229 27.96 -22.24 1.82
CA TYR A 229 26.52 -22.44 1.64
C TYR A 229 25.73 -21.13 1.68
N PHE A 230 25.97 -20.26 2.67
CA PHE A 230 25.28 -18.97 2.76
C PHE A 230 25.66 -18.03 1.61
N ARG A 231 26.90 -18.08 1.09
CA ARG A 231 27.31 -17.30 -0.09
C ARG A 231 26.46 -17.67 -1.31
N ASP A 232 26.41 -18.97 -1.62
CA ASP A 232 25.71 -19.47 -2.79
C ASP A 232 24.21 -19.21 -2.70
N ARG A 233 23.64 -19.36 -1.49
CA ARG A 233 22.23 -19.06 -1.24
C ARG A 233 21.94 -17.56 -1.27
N ALA A 234 22.84 -16.70 -0.81
CA ALA A 234 22.68 -15.25 -0.91
C ALA A 234 22.58 -14.80 -2.38
N ASP A 235 23.50 -15.26 -3.23
CA ASP A 235 23.48 -14.94 -4.65
C ASP A 235 22.23 -15.54 -5.34
N TYR A 236 21.83 -16.77 -5.00
CA TYR A 236 20.60 -17.41 -5.49
C TYR A 236 19.33 -16.60 -5.15
N TYR A 237 19.13 -16.23 -3.88
CA TYR A 237 17.93 -15.48 -3.48
C TYR A 237 17.91 -14.04 -3.99
N LEU A 238 19.08 -13.41 -4.17
CA LEU A 238 19.17 -12.10 -4.82
C LEU A 238 18.74 -12.16 -6.29
N GLU A 239 19.16 -13.19 -7.01
CA GLU A 239 18.76 -13.38 -8.41
C GLU A 239 17.28 -13.76 -8.54
N MET A 240 16.77 -14.60 -7.63
CA MET A 240 15.33 -14.89 -7.53
C MET A 240 14.53 -13.61 -7.27
N ALA A 241 14.97 -12.74 -6.35
CA ALA A 241 14.30 -11.47 -6.08
C ALA A 241 14.33 -10.50 -7.27
N ARG A 242 15.41 -10.51 -8.07
CA ARG A 242 15.48 -9.77 -9.35
C ARG A 242 14.46 -10.30 -10.35
N GLN A 243 14.36 -11.62 -10.50
CA GLN A 243 13.40 -12.24 -11.40
C GLN A 243 11.95 -11.98 -10.97
N ASP A 244 11.64 -12.11 -9.67
CA ASP A 244 10.32 -11.80 -9.12
C ASP A 244 9.95 -10.33 -9.36
N GLN A 245 10.91 -9.43 -9.19
CA GLN A 245 10.71 -8.02 -9.51
C GLN A 245 10.44 -7.82 -11.01
N LYS A 246 11.16 -8.50 -11.91
CA LYS A 246 10.93 -8.41 -13.35
C LYS A 246 9.53 -8.91 -13.73
N ASN A 247 9.14 -10.08 -13.24
CA ASN A 247 7.80 -10.64 -13.45
C ASN A 247 6.70 -9.69 -12.94
N PHE A 248 6.93 -9.07 -11.79
CA PHE A 248 6.02 -8.06 -11.23
C PHE A 248 5.92 -6.81 -12.11
N LEU A 249 7.03 -6.35 -12.70
CA LEU A 249 7.02 -5.22 -13.64
C LEU A 249 6.27 -5.56 -14.94
N GLU A 250 6.42 -6.78 -15.45
CA GLU A 250 5.65 -7.28 -16.60
C GLU A 250 4.14 -7.34 -16.29
N PHE A 251 3.77 -7.80 -15.09
CA PHE A 251 2.38 -7.74 -14.62
C PHE A 251 1.86 -6.30 -14.58
N LEU A 252 2.64 -5.35 -14.06
CA LEU A 252 2.26 -3.93 -14.07
C LEU A 252 2.12 -3.37 -15.49
N SER A 253 2.89 -3.85 -16.47
CA SER A 253 2.71 -3.51 -17.89
C SER A 253 1.32 -3.87 -18.38
N LEU A 254 0.92 -5.14 -18.15
CA LEU A 254 -0.39 -5.66 -18.55
C LEU A 254 -1.52 -4.90 -17.86
N MET A 255 -1.32 -4.55 -16.59
CA MET A 255 -2.25 -3.69 -15.86
C MET A 255 -2.36 -2.31 -16.52
N ALA A 256 -1.24 -1.67 -16.89
CA ALA A 256 -1.26 -0.36 -17.56
C ALA A 256 -2.04 -0.41 -18.89
N GLU A 257 -1.81 -1.45 -19.70
CA GLU A 257 -2.53 -1.68 -20.94
C GLU A 257 -4.03 -1.87 -20.69
N SER A 258 -4.39 -2.72 -19.72
CA SER A 258 -5.78 -2.95 -19.34
C SER A 258 -6.47 -1.68 -18.85
N TYR A 259 -5.76 -0.82 -18.11
CA TYR A 259 -6.28 0.47 -17.66
C TYR A 259 -6.64 1.37 -18.84
N ILE A 260 -5.74 1.45 -19.83
CA ILE A 260 -5.94 2.28 -21.01
C ILE A 260 -7.15 1.75 -21.79
N THR A 261 -7.26 0.45 -22.02
CA THR A 261 -8.39 -0.11 -22.72
C THR A 261 -9.71 0.07 -21.95
N ALA A 262 -9.73 -0.23 -20.66
CA ALA A 262 -10.95 -0.27 -19.87
C ALA A 262 -11.44 1.11 -19.40
N PHE A 263 -10.55 2.03 -19.05
CA PHE A 263 -10.89 3.30 -18.41
C PHE A 263 -10.50 4.54 -19.24
N VAL A 264 -9.71 4.39 -20.29
CA VAL A 264 -9.45 5.47 -21.26
C VAL A 264 -10.28 5.26 -22.52
N ALA A 265 -10.03 4.18 -23.25
CA ALA A 265 -10.68 3.89 -24.51
C ALA A 265 -12.17 3.53 -24.33
N GLY A 266 -12.50 2.64 -23.38
CA GLY A 266 -13.88 2.22 -23.12
C GLY A 266 -14.86 3.37 -22.87
N PRO A 267 -14.62 4.23 -21.86
CA PRO A 267 -15.46 5.40 -21.60
C PRO A 267 -15.49 6.37 -22.78
N LEU A 268 -14.38 6.53 -23.49
CA LEU A 268 -14.32 7.36 -24.69
C LEU A 268 -15.21 6.83 -25.82
N PHE A 269 -15.21 5.52 -26.08
CA PHE A 269 -16.14 4.91 -27.04
C PHE A 269 -17.59 5.11 -26.62
N LEU A 270 -17.91 4.94 -25.34
CA LEU A 270 -19.26 5.20 -24.83
C LEU A 270 -19.66 6.67 -24.98
N ILE A 271 -18.75 7.61 -24.69
CA ILE A 271 -18.95 9.04 -24.91
C ILE A 271 -19.24 9.32 -26.39
N ILE A 272 -18.43 8.76 -27.31
CA ILE A 272 -18.64 8.93 -28.76
C ILE A 272 -20.02 8.40 -29.15
N ILE A 273 -20.36 7.17 -28.78
CA ILE A 273 -21.64 6.54 -29.12
C ILE A 273 -22.80 7.38 -28.58
N GLN A 274 -22.76 7.81 -27.32
CA GLN A 274 -23.82 8.62 -26.72
C GLN A 274 -23.94 9.99 -27.38
N THR A 275 -22.82 10.59 -27.78
CA THR A 275 -22.82 11.86 -28.52
C THR A 275 -23.50 11.68 -29.88
N VAL A 276 -23.19 10.61 -30.61
CA VAL A 276 -23.81 10.28 -31.90
C VAL A 276 -25.30 9.93 -31.73
N MET A 277 -25.68 9.18 -30.70
CA MET A 277 -27.09 8.84 -30.44
C MET A 277 -27.91 10.06 -30.00
N ALA A 278 -27.32 10.95 -29.19
CA ALA A 278 -27.96 12.21 -28.80
C ALA A 278 -28.31 13.06 -30.03
N VAL A 279 -27.42 13.09 -31.01
CA VAL A 279 -27.65 13.75 -32.29
C VAL A 279 -28.83 13.13 -33.05
N MET A 280 -28.99 11.81 -32.97
CA MET A 280 -30.11 11.08 -33.58
C MET A 280 -31.42 11.21 -32.79
N GLY A 281 -31.42 11.90 -31.65
CA GLY A 281 -32.58 12.05 -30.77
C GLY A 281 -32.83 10.87 -29.81
N GLU A 282 -31.95 9.86 -29.81
CA GLU A 282 -32.06 8.63 -28.99
C GLU A 282 -31.02 8.56 -27.87
N GLY A 283 -30.25 9.62 -27.65
CA GLY A 283 -29.20 9.63 -26.62
C GLY A 283 -29.76 9.55 -25.21
N ASP A 284 -29.14 8.70 -24.37
CA ASP A 284 -29.47 8.61 -22.95
C ASP A 284 -28.48 9.45 -22.14
N THR A 285 -28.94 10.61 -21.69
CA THR A 285 -28.15 11.52 -20.85
C THR A 285 -27.78 10.88 -19.52
N ASN A 286 -28.58 9.95 -18.99
CA ASN A 286 -28.27 9.23 -17.75
C ASN A 286 -27.08 8.29 -17.94
N LEU A 287 -26.97 7.64 -19.10
CA LEU A 287 -25.83 6.77 -19.41
C LEU A 287 -24.55 7.59 -19.55
N LEU A 288 -24.61 8.75 -20.22
CA LEU A 288 -23.47 9.67 -20.29
C LEU A 288 -23.02 10.14 -18.89
N TYR A 289 -23.98 10.49 -18.02
CA TYR A 289 -23.68 10.82 -16.63
C TYR A 289 -23.07 9.67 -15.85
N ALA A 290 -23.58 8.45 -16.00
CA ALA A 290 -23.01 7.27 -15.36
C ALA A 290 -21.57 7.03 -15.82
N VAL A 291 -21.27 7.19 -17.12
CA VAL A 291 -19.91 7.04 -17.64
C VAL A 291 -18.95 8.06 -17.02
N VAL A 292 -19.31 9.34 -17.05
CA VAL A 292 -18.42 10.43 -16.63
C VAL A 292 -18.26 10.53 -15.12
N TYR A 293 -19.35 10.42 -14.36
CA TYR A 293 -19.33 10.66 -12.91
C TYR A 293 -19.19 9.38 -12.09
N MET A 294 -19.48 8.20 -12.66
CA MET A 294 -19.37 6.92 -11.95
C MET A 294 -18.26 6.04 -12.53
N ILE A 295 -18.32 5.68 -13.82
CA ILE A 295 -17.39 4.69 -14.39
C ILE A 295 -15.95 5.20 -14.39
N ILE A 296 -15.69 6.42 -14.87
CA ILE A 296 -14.33 6.97 -14.89
C ILE A 296 -13.77 7.12 -13.46
N PRO A 297 -14.42 7.83 -12.51
CA PRO A 297 -13.87 8.05 -11.18
C PRO A 297 -13.73 6.76 -10.36
N VAL A 298 -14.82 5.98 -10.26
CA VAL A 298 -14.86 4.79 -9.42
C VAL A 298 -13.98 3.70 -10.02
N GLY A 299 -14.04 3.52 -11.34
CA GLY A 299 -13.24 2.53 -12.06
C GLY A 299 -11.75 2.80 -11.93
N ALA A 300 -11.31 4.02 -12.24
CA ALA A 300 -9.90 4.38 -12.15
C ALA A 300 -9.38 4.38 -10.71
N PHE A 301 -10.18 4.83 -9.73
CA PHE A 301 -9.81 4.75 -8.32
C PHE A 301 -9.70 3.31 -7.83
N PHE A 302 -10.69 2.47 -8.12
CA PHE A 302 -10.67 1.05 -7.76
C PHE A 302 -9.46 0.35 -8.37
N PHE A 303 -9.18 0.64 -9.65
CA PHE A 303 -8.00 0.12 -10.33
C PHE A 303 -6.69 0.54 -9.64
N ALA A 304 -6.56 1.81 -9.26
CA ALA A 304 -5.41 2.29 -8.51
C ALA A 304 -5.26 1.59 -7.14
N VAL A 305 -6.37 1.30 -6.45
CA VAL A 305 -6.39 0.52 -5.21
C VAL A 305 -5.92 -0.91 -5.45
N VAL A 306 -6.41 -1.57 -6.50
CA VAL A 306 -5.99 -2.94 -6.86
C VAL A 306 -4.49 -3.00 -7.09
N ILE A 307 -3.92 -2.06 -7.87
CA ILE A 307 -2.47 -2.00 -8.07
C ILE A 307 -1.74 -1.80 -6.75
N LYS A 308 -2.21 -0.89 -5.89
CA LYS A 308 -1.59 -0.65 -4.59
C LYS A 308 -1.58 -1.89 -3.71
N LEU A 309 -2.66 -2.67 -3.70
CA LEU A 309 -2.77 -3.90 -2.91
C LEU A 309 -1.84 -4.99 -3.40
N ILE A 310 -1.58 -5.05 -4.71
CA ILE A 310 -0.70 -6.07 -5.31
C ILE A 310 0.76 -5.61 -5.27
N SER A 311 1.03 -4.30 -5.16
CA SER A 311 2.38 -3.76 -5.18
C SER A 311 3.17 -4.13 -3.91
N PRO A 312 4.35 -4.80 -4.03
CA PRO A 312 5.14 -5.26 -2.90
C PRO A 312 5.93 -4.13 -2.23
N ILE A 313 5.58 -2.86 -2.47
CA ILE A 313 6.32 -1.71 -1.95
C ILE A 313 6.03 -1.57 -0.45
N GLU A 314 7.09 -1.64 0.35
CA GLU A 314 7.05 -1.29 1.77
C GLU A 314 6.75 0.21 1.89
N SER A 315 5.47 0.56 1.84
CA SER A 315 5.00 1.93 1.99
C SER A 315 5.02 2.29 3.47
N GLY A 316 5.87 3.25 3.85
CA GLY A 316 5.98 3.68 5.24
C GLY A 316 7.36 4.19 5.60
N LYS A 317 7.53 4.48 6.89
CA LYS A 317 8.83 4.81 7.49
C LYS A 317 9.31 3.58 8.23
N ALA A 318 10.59 3.25 8.07
CA ALA A 318 11.22 2.23 8.90
C ALA A 318 11.00 2.55 10.40
N PRO A 319 10.76 1.53 11.23
CA PRO A 319 10.81 1.68 12.68
C PRO A 319 12.18 2.19 13.12
N LEU A 320 12.20 2.81 14.30
CA LEU A 320 13.44 3.36 14.85
C LEU A 320 14.21 2.20 15.48
N ILE A 321 15.47 2.02 15.08
CA ILE A 321 16.35 1.05 15.73
C ILE A 321 16.79 1.63 17.08
N GLU A 322 16.74 0.83 18.14
CA GLU A 322 17.22 1.23 19.47
C GLU A 322 18.75 1.41 19.49
N GLU A 323 19.22 2.50 20.11
CA GLU A 323 20.63 2.74 20.38
C GLU A 323 21.06 1.86 21.56
N LYS A 324 22.15 1.09 21.41
CA LYS A 324 22.58 0.10 22.42
C LYS A 324 23.57 0.71 23.42
N ASP A 325 24.42 1.65 23.01
CA ASP A 325 25.51 2.19 23.85
C ASP A 325 25.16 3.56 24.46
N VAL A 326 23.87 3.85 24.66
CA VAL A 326 23.46 5.09 25.33
C VAL A 326 24.08 5.12 26.72
N ILE A 327 25.14 5.93 26.87
CA ILE A 327 25.63 6.34 28.18
C ILE A 327 24.48 7.14 28.79
N ARG A 328 23.61 6.44 29.53
CA ARG A 328 22.58 7.01 30.39
C ARG A 328 23.31 7.69 31.53
N ARG A 329 23.96 8.82 31.25
CA ARG A 329 24.23 9.79 32.32
C ARG A 329 22.87 10.11 32.94
N GLU A 330 22.76 10.10 34.26
CA GLU A 330 21.63 10.71 34.95
C GLU A 330 21.60 12.18 34.54
N ILE A 331 20.84 12.48 33.49
CA ILE A 331 20.60 13.84 33.04
C ILE A 331 19.61 14.41 34.05
N ASP A 332 20.04 15.44 34.77
CA ASP A 332 19.22 16.22 35.69
C ASP A 332 17.81 16.47 35.10
N GLU A 333 16.77 16.13 35.85
CA GLU A 333 15.35 16.19 35.41
C GLU A 333 14.99 17.56 34.82
N ASN A 334 15.60 18.63 35.32
CA ASN A 334 15.39 19.99 34.84
C ASN A 334 15.98 20.23 33.45
N VAL A 335 17.16 19.66 33.18
CA VAL A 335 17.78 19.70 31.85
C VAL A 335 16.98 18.83 30.89
N MET A 336 16.49 17.67 31.35
CA MET A 336 15.66 16.79 30.53
C MET A 336 14.30 17.41 30.19
N LYS A 337 13.65 18.11 31.13
CA LYS A 337 12.43 18.89 30.88
C LYS A 337 12.67 20.04 29.90
N LYS A 338 13.73 20.82 30.08
CA LYS A 338 14.08 21.92 29.15
C LYS A 338 14.42 21.39 27.76
N TRP A 339 15.17 20.30 27.67
CA TRP A 339 15.52 19.67 26.41
C TRP A 339 14.29 19.07 25.72
N LYS A 340 13.41 18.37 26.47
CA LYS A 340 12.12 17.89 25.95
C LYS A 340 11.29 19.07 25.44
N SER A 341 11.15 20.15 26.21
CA SER A 341 10.37 21.34 25.80
C SER A 341 10.93 22.00 24.53
N TRP A 342 12.26 22.19 24.48
CA TRP A 342 12.96 22.73 23.32
C TRP A 342 12.83 21.80 22.10
N MET A 343 12.94 20.50 22.30
CA MET A 343 12.76 19.52 21.23
C MET A 343 11.31 19.49 20.74
N THR A 344 10.29 19.61 21.61
CA THR A 344 8.89 19.82 21.18
C THR A 344 8.72 21.09 20.37
N ARG A 345 9.30 22.22 20.80
CA ARG A 345 9.24 23.48 20.03
C ARG A 345 9.91 23.35 18.67
N ARG A 346 11.05 22.67 18.59
CA ARG A 346 11.75 22.41 17.33
C ARG A 346 10.95 21.46 16.43
N LYS A 347 10.32 20.44 17.01
CA LYS A 347 9.40 19.52 16.31
C LYS A 347 8.12 20.22 15.83
N MET A 348 7.69 21.30 16.48
CA MET A 348 6.57 22.15 16.04
C MET A 348 6.95 23.23 15.02
N SER A 349 8.23 23.38 14.67
CA SER A 349 8.62 24.35 13.66
C SER A 349 8.01 24.00 12.29
N PRO A 350 7.44 24.96 11.54
CA PRO A 350 6.77 24.70 10.26
C PRO A 350 7.68 23.92 9.29
N LYS A 351 8.96 24.28 9.21
CA LYS A 351 9.93 23.60 8.33
C LYS A 351 10.14 22.13 8.70
N TYR A 352 10.22 21.80 9.99
CA TYR A 352 10.38 20.42 10.44
C TYR A 352 9.13 19.58 10.18
N LEU A 353 7.94 20.16 10.43
CA LEU A 353 6.66 19.50 10.16
C LEU A 353 6.50 19.23 8.66
N LEU A 354 6.74 20.22 7.81
CA LEU A 354 6.64 20.08 6.35
C LEU A 354 7.60 19.02 5.80
N MET A 355 8.86 19.00 6.25
CA MET A 355 9.87 18.06 5.73
C MET A 355 9.69 16.62 6.25
N ASN A 356 9.08 16.42 7.42
CA ASN A 356 8.91 15.08 8.00
C ASN A 356 7.49 14.53 7.84
N TYR A 357 6.48 15.38 7.72
CA TYR A 357 5.07 15.01 7.60
C TYR A 357 4.40 15.86 6.52
N PRO A 358 4.60 15.55 5.22
CA PRO A 358 4.02 16.33 4.12
C PRO A 358 2.49 16.49 4.21
N TYR A 359 1.79 15.52 4.82
CA TYR A 359 0.35 15.58 5.05
C TYR A 359 -0.10 16.75 5.94
N SER A 360 0.79 17.33 6.76
CA SER A 360 0.44 18.49 7.58
C SER A 360 0.09 19.72 6.74
N VAL A 361 0.50 19.75 5.46
CA VAL A 361 0.13 20.80 4.51
C VAL A 361 -1.39 20.88 4.32
N PHE A 362 -2.09 19.74 4.34
CA PHE A 362 -3.55 19.71 4.18
C PHE A 362 -4.29 20.44 5.28
N ALA A 363 -3.71 20.58 6.47
CA ALA A 363 -4.32 21.34 7.56
C ALA A 363 -4.51 22.83 7.22
N VAL A 364 -3.71 23.36 6.28
CA VAL A 364 -3.83 24.75 5.80
C VAL A 364 -4.43 24.81 4.40
N SER A 365 -4.02 23.92 3.49
CA SER A 365 -4.48 23.98 2.09
C SER A 365 -5.95 23.59 1.91
N VAL A 366 -6.48 22.64 2.69
CA VAL A 366 -7.87 22.19 2.57
C VAL A 366 -8.86 23.24 3.08
N PRO A 367 -8.68 23.86 4.27
CA PRO A 367 -9.56 24.96 4.69
C PRO A 367 -9.52 26.15 3.73
N LEU A 368 -8.34 26.46 3.17
CA LEU A 368 -8.20 27.53 2.18
C LEU A 368 -8.95 27.20 0.89
N ALA A 369 -8.86 25.97 0.40
CA ALA A 369 -9.62 25.50 -0.76
C ALA A 369 -11.14 25.51 -0.51
N ILE A 370 -11.58 25.07 0.67
CA ILE A 370 -13.00 25.10 1.05
C ILE A 370 -13.50 26.55 1.16
N ALA A 371 -12.72 27.46 1.74
CA ALA A 371 -13.08 28.88 1.81
C ALA A 371 -13.21 29.51 0.42
N PHE A 372 -12.31 29.16 -0.51
CA PHE A 372 -12.39 29.60 -1.90
C PHE A 372 -13.62 29.02 -2.63
N MET A 373 -13.93 27.74 -2.37
CA MET A 373 -15.11 27.08 -2.93
C MET A 373 -16.42 27.70 -2.38
N ILE A 374 -16.49 27.98 -1.08
CA ILE A 374 -17.63 28.68 -0.45
C ILE A 374 -17.79 30.08 -1.05
N TYR A 375 -16.69 30.80 -1.28
CA TYR A 375 -16.72 32.09 -1.95
C TYR A 375 -17.34 31.99 -3.35
N GLY A 376 -16.98 30.97 -4.13
CA GLY A 376 -17.64 30.68 -5.41
C GLY A 376 -19.14 30.42 -5.27
N PHE A 377 -19.55 29.58 -4.31
CA PHE A 377 -20.96 29.30 -4.04
C PHE A 377 -21.77 30.53 -3.57
N MET A 378 -21.13 31.49 -2.89
CA MET A 378 -21.79 32.73 -2.48
C MET A 378 -22.04 33.66 -3.67
N LEU A 379 -21.16 33.66 -4.67
CA LEU A 379 -21.33 34.46 -5.89
C LEU A 379 -22.39 33.88 -6.83
N TYR A 380 -22.55 32.55 -6.85
CA TYR A 380 -23.52 31.83 -7.68
C TYR A 380 -24.46 30.99 -6.82
N PRO A 381 -25.56 31.56 -6.30
CA PRO A 381 -26.52 30.86 -5.45
C PRO A 381 -27.11 29.62 -6.15
N PHE A 382 -27.39 28.57 -5.37
CA PHE A 382 -27.93 27.31 -5.89
C PHE A 382 -29.25 27.51 -6.64
N THR A 383 -29.24 27.15 -7.92
CA THR A 383 -30.46 26.96 -8.70
C THR A 383 -30.57 25.48 -9.09
N PRO A 384 -31.77 24.87 -9.06
CA PRO A 384 -31.99 23.46 -9.40
C PRO A 384 -31.95 23.24 -10.94
N THR A 385 -30.95 23.82 -11.59
CA THR A 385 -30.71 23.77 -13.03
C THR A 385 -29.29 23.29 -13.26
N ILE A 386 -29.07 22.41 -14.24
CA ILE A 386 -27.75 21.84 -14.54
C ILE A 386 -26.70 22.93 -14.84
N ASN A 387 -27.12 24.05 -15.44
CA ASN A 387 -26.25 25.20 -15.73
C ASN A 387 -25.67 25.87 -14.47
N TRP A 388 -26.23 25.62 -13.30
CA TRP A 388 -25.65 26.11 -12.05
C TRP A 388 -24.29 25.48 -11.77
N LEU A 389 -24.16 24.16 -11.99
CA LEU A 389 -22.92 23.44 -11.77
C LEU A 389 -21.80 24.04 -12.65
N PHE A 390 -22.12 24.27 -13.93
CA PHE A 390 -21.18 24.81 -14.92
C PHE A 390 -20.65 26.22 -14.58
N ASN A 391 -21.45 27.05 -13.90
CA ASN A 391 -20.98 28.37 -13.43
C ASN A 391 -20.03 28.31 -12.23
N VAL A 392 -20.05 27.20 -11.47
CA VAL A 392 -19.23 27.03 -10.25
C VAL A 392 -17.99 26.19 -10.52
N ASP A 393 -17.93 25.48 -11.65
CA ASP A 393 -16.86 24.56 -12.04
C ASP A 393 -15.46 25.16 -11.91
N ASP A 394 -15.26 26.40 -12.38
CA ASP A 394 -13.97 27.12 -12.28
C ASP A 394 -13.46 27.21 -10.82
N TYR A 395 -14.38 27.52 -9.89
CA TYR A 395 -14.05 27.62 -8.47
C TYR A 395 -13.74 26.25 -7.86
N ILE A 396 -14.43 25.20 -8.30
CA ILE A 396 -14.18 23.82 -7.87
C ILE A 396 -12.78 23.37 -8.34
N PHE A 397 -12.43 23.62 -9.61
CA PHE A 397 -11.13 23.24 -10.14
C PHE A 397 -9.98 23.98 -9.48
N ILE A 398 -10.11 25.31 -9.31
CA ILE A 398 -9.09 26.10 -8.61
C ILE A 398 -8.96 25.65 -7.16
N ALA A 399 -10.07 25.33 -6.47
CA ALA A 399 -10.02 24.79 -5.12
C ALA A 399 -9.26 23.45 -5.04
N ILE A 400 -9.45 22.54 -6.01
CA ILE A 400 -8.68 21.29 -6.11
C ILE A 400 -7.18 21.59 -6.27
N VAL A 401 -6.82 22.54 -7.14
CA VAL A 401 -5.42 22.94 -7.35
C VAL A 401 -4.82 23.54 -6.07
N ILE A 402 -5.53 24.44 -5.38
CA ILE A 402 -5.09 25.04 -4.10
C ILE A 402 -4.88 23.96 -3.04
N ALA A 403 -5.76 22.95 -2.97
CA ALA A 403 -5.67 21.87 -2.00
C ALA A 403 -4.43 20.98 -2.25
N LEU A 404 -4.17 20.63 -3.52
CA LEU A 404 -3.18 19.61 -3.90
C LEU A 404 -1.78 20.15 -4.20
N LEU A 405 -1.66 21.37 -4.73
CA LEU A 405 -0.38 21.93 -5.21
C LEU A 405 0.67 22.09 -4.10
N PRO A 406 0.36 22.69 -2.93
CA PRO A 406 1.32 22.81 -1.85
C PRO A 406 1.80 21.45 -1.33
N TYR A 407 0.88 20.47 -1.27
CA TYR A 407 1.20 19.11 -0.84
C TYR A 407 2.15 18.42 -1.83
N ALA A 408 1.85 18.49 -3.13
CA ALA A 408 2.67 17.89 -4.17
C ALA A 408 4.12 18.40 -4.14
N ILE A 409 4.31 19.70 -3.94
CA ILE A 409 5.65 20.33 -3.87
C ILE A 409 6.42 19.82 -2.65
N VAL A 410 5.82 19.89 -1.45
CA VAL A 410 6.48 19.51 -0.19
C VAL A 410 6.82 18.02 -0.17
N TYR A 411 5.89 17.17 -0.63
CA TYR A 411 6.12 15.73 -0.76
C TYR A 411 7.27 15.45 -1.74
N GLN A 412 7.28 16.08 -2.91
CA GLN A 412 8.32 15.85 -3.92
C GLN A 412 9.71 16.30 -3.47
N ILE A 413 9.83 17.42 -2.75
CA ILE A 413 11.12 17.88 -2.18
C ILE A 413 11.64 16.87 -1.15
N SER A 414 10.76 16.43 -0.24
CA SER A 414 11.12 15.48 0.82
C SER A 414 11.58 14.14 0.22
N LYS A 415 10.83 13.63 -0.78
CA LYS A 415 11.15 12.39 -1.47
C LYS A 415 12.45 12.46 -2.28
N ARG A 416 12.68 13.57 -3.00
CA ARG A 416 13.93 13.77 -3.75
C ARG A 416 15.17 13.72 -2.84
N ARG A 417 15.10 14.33 -1.65
CA ARG A 417 16.21 14.30 -0.69
C ARG A 417 16.53 12.87 -0.25
N VAL A 418 15.52 12.10 0.15
CA VAL A 418 15.70 10.71 0.59
C VAL A 418 16.26 9.84 -0.53
N ASN A 419 15.68 9.93 -1.73
CA ASN A 419 16.12 9.15 -2.90
C ASN A 419 17.58 9.45 -3.29
N MET A 420 17.99 10.71 -3.16
CA MET A 420 19.36 11.13 -3.44
C MET A 420 20.35 10.54 -2.44
N VAL A 421 20.01 10.48 -1.15
CA VAL A 421 20.86 9.84 -0.14
C VAL A 421 20.94 8.33 -0.36
N LEU A 422 19.82 7.68 -0.66
CA LEU A 422 19.81 6.25 -0.98
C LEU A 422 20.72 5.92 -2.18
N LYS A 423 20.61 6.68 -3.27
CA LYS A 423 21.46 6.52 -4.46
C LYS A 423 22.95 6.68 -4.18
N LEU A 424 23.33 7.53 -3.22
CA LEU A 424 24.73 7.82 -2.88
C LEU A 424 25.26 6.93 -1.74
N THR A 425 24.40 6.23 -1.01
CA THR A 425 24.81 5.35 0.09
C THR A 425 25.80 4.26 -0.35
N PRO A 426 25.58 3.53 -1.46
CA PRO A 426 26.55 2.53 -1.91
C PRO A 426 27.92 3.13 -2.24
N VAL A 427 27.94 4.35 -2.80
CA VAL A 427 29.19 5.07 -3.11
C VAL A 427 29.94 5.43 -1.83
N PHE A 428 29.22 5.90 -0.81
CA PHE A 428 29.79 6.19 0.50
C PHE A 428 30.35 4.93 1.18
N LEU A 429 29.60 3.83 1.21
CA LEU A 429 30.05 2.57 1.80
C LEU A 429 31.26 1.98 1.05
N ASN A 430 31.27 2.04 -0.28
CA ASN A 430 32.43 1.62 -1.08
C ASN A 430 33.67 2.48 -0.78
N ARG A 431 33.53 3.81 -0.68
CA ARG A 431 34.65 4.69 -0.32
C ARG A 431 35.17 4.38 1.09
N LEU A 432 34.28 4.15 2.05
CA LEU A 432 34.68 3.70 3.39
C LEU A 432 35.44 2.37 3.34
N ALA A 433 34.96 1.41 2.57
CA ALA A 433 35.62 0.11 2.39
C ALA A 433 37.04 0.28 1.83
N SER A 434 37.21 1.04 0.74
CA SER A 434 38.53 1.27 0.11
C SER A 434 39.51 2.03 1.02
N MET A 435 39.01 2.98 1.80
CA MET A 435 39.84 3.71 2.78
C MET A 435 40.27 2.81 3.93
N ASN A 436 39.38 1.93 4.40
CA ASN A 436 39.71 0.95 5.43
C ASN A 436 40.67 -0.13 4.93
N GLU A 437 40.53 -0.56 3.67
CA GLU A 437 41.46 -1.45 2.98
C GLU A 437 42.88 -0.86 2.92
N SER A 438 42.99 0.47 2.82
CA SER A 438 44.26 1.21 2.88
C SER A 438 44.84 1.36 4.30
N GLY A 439 44.25 0.70 5.31
CA GLY A 439 44.68 0.73 6.70
C GLY A 439 44.14 1.90 7.53
N MET A 440 43.24 2.72 6.98
CA MET A 440 42.63 3.83 7.73
C MET A 440 41.50 3.33 8.63
N THR A 441 41.42 3.80 9.88
CA THR A 441 40.27 3.45 10.73
C THR A 441 38.97 4.02 10.17
N VAL A 442 37.85 3.31 10.35
CA VAL A 442 36.52 3.75 9.85
C VAL A 442 36.16 5.15 10.33
N SER A 443 36.42 5.49 11.60
CA SER A 443 36.16 6.84 12.14
C SER A 443 36.99 7.92 11.43
N ARG A 444 38.27 7.64 11.12
CA ARG A 444 39.13 8.58 10.38
C ARG A 444 38.71 8.69 8.91
N ALA A 445 38.26 7.60 8.31
CA ALA A 445 37.70 7.59 6.96
C ALA A 445 36.44 8.45 6.86
N ILE A 446 35.51 8.31 7.80
CA ILE A 446 34.31 9.17 7.92
C ILE A 446 34.70 10.64 8.05
N ARG A 447 35.67 10.98 8.92
CA ARG A 447 36.15 12.36 9.09
C ARG A 447 36.74 12.93 7.80
N THR A 448 37.48 12.11 7.07
CA THR A 448 38.09 12.53 5.80
C THR A 448 37.00 12.79 4.75
N LEU A 449 36.04 11.87 4.61
CA LEU A 449 34.90 12.02 3.70
C LEU A 449 34.02 13.23 4.06
N ALA A 450 33.79 13.50 5.34
CA ALA A 450 33.03 14.68 5.77
C ALA A 450 33.66 16.00 5.27
N ARG A 451 34.99 16.03 5.14
CA ARG A 451 35.73 17.22 4.66
C ARG A 451 35.86 17.27 3.15
N THR A 452 36.05 16.13 2.49
CA THR A 452 36.39 16.05 1.05
C THR A 452 35.20 15.78 0.14
N ASP A 453 34.10 15.19 0.63
CA ASP A 453 32.96 14.83 -0.20
C ASP A 453 32.23 16.10 -0.69
N THR A 454 32.06 16.21 -2.00
CA THR A 454 31.37 17.32 -2.68
C THR A 454 29.94 16.96 -3.05
N SER A 455 29.52 15.72 -2.82
CA SER A 455 28.18 15.25 -3.15
C SER A 455 27.14 15.79 -2.15
N PRO A 456 25.84 15.75 -2.50
CA PRO A 456 24.77 16.10 -1.57
C PRO A 456 24.72 15.27 -0.28
N LEU A 457 25.39 14.11 -0.25
CA LEU A 457 25.49 13.25 0.92
C LEU A 457 26.37 13.85 2.02
N LYS A 458 27.23 14.84 1.70
CA LYS A 458 28.14 15.50 2.64
C LYS A 458 27.46 15.89 3.94
N LYS A 459 26.25 16.47 3.88
CA LYS A 459 25.50 16.90 5.07
C LYS A 459 25.17 15.76 6.03
N GLU A 460 24.90 14.57 5.51
CA GLU A 460 24.62 13.40 6.34
C GLU A 460 25.93 12.77 6.88
N ILE A 461 27.02 12.80 6.10
CA ILE A 461 28.35 12.34 6.54
C ILE A 461 28.89 13.27 7.64
N GLU A 462 28.78 14.59 7.48
CA GLU A 462 29.09 15.58 8.52
C GLU A 462 28.30 15.34 9.80
N GLN A 463 27.06 14.85 9.71
CA GLN A 463 26.27 14.54 10.88
C GLN A 463 26.76 13.28 11.60
N ILE A 464 27.19 12.25 10.86
CA ILE A 464 27.85 11.07 11.44
C ILE A 464 29.17 11.49 12.11
N GLU A 465 29.95 12.34 11.45
CA GLU A 465 31.22 12.84 11.97
C GLU A 465 31.04 13.65 13.27
N LYS A 466 30.03 14.52 13.34
CA LYS A 466 29.65 15.23 14.58
C LYS A 466 29.25 14.29 15.70
N ASP A 467 28.50 13.22 15.39
CA ASP A 467 28.15 12.21 16.39
C ASP A 467 29.43 11.56 16.96
N LEU A 468 30.41 11.22 16.10
CA LEU A 468 31.70 10.68 16.51
C LEU A 468 32.56 11.69 17.31
N GLU A 469 32.57 12.98 16.92
CA GLU A 469 33.25 14.04 17.67
C GLU A 469 32.68 14.21 19.09
N TRP A 470 31.39 13.92 19.28
CA TRP A 470 30.72 13.94 20.57
C TRP A 470 30.87 12.63 21.37
N ASN A 471 31.86 11.79 21.03
CA ASN A 471 32.13 10.49 21.67
C ASN A 471 30.95 9.51 21.61
N VAL A 472 30.04 9.64 20.63
CA VAL A 472 29.06 8.59 20.33
C VAL A 472 29.78 7.43 19.64
N SER A 473 29.40 6.19 19.95
CA SER A 473 30.01 5.02 19.30
C SER A 473 29.74 5.04 17.78
N LEU A 474 30.67 4.50 17.00
CA LEU A 474 30.51 4.39 15.54
C LEU A 474 29.21 3.65 15.17
N VAL A 475 28.89 2.61 15.94
CA VAL A 475 27.65 1.85 15.78
C VAL A 475 26.43 2.75 15.96
N ASP A 476 26.34 3.48 17.08
CA ASP A 476 25.19 4.33 17.36
C ASP A 476 25.09 5.51 16.37
N ALA A 477 26.22 6.06 15.91
CA ALA A 477 26.24 7.11 14.89
C ALA A 477 25.66 6.61 13.54
N LEU A 478 25.96 5.37 13.15
CA LEU A 478 25.38 4.73 11.97
C LEU A 478 23.88 4.43 12.16
N ILE A 479 23.48 3.94 13.34
CA ILE A 479 22.06 3.75 13.68
C ILE A 479 21.30 5.07 13.60
N ARG A 480 21.86 6.17 14.13
CA ARG A 480 21.27 7.51 14.02
C ARG A 480 21.15 7.97 12.57
N PHE A 481 22.12 7.64 11.71
CA PHE A 481 22.03 7.91 10.28
C PHE A 481 20.84 7.18 9.63
N ALA A 482 20.64 5.89 9.90
CA ALA A 482 19.47 5.15 9.44
C ALA A 482 18.16 5.74 9.98
N ASN A 483 18.11 6.03 11.28
CA ASN A 483 16.95 6.59 11.98
C ASN A 483 16.55 8.00 11.51
N ARG A 484 17.48 8.78 10.93
CA ARG A 484 17.17 10.10 10.34
C ARG A 484 16.38 10.00 9.04
N LEU A 485 16.69 9.03 8.19
CA LEU A 485 16.03 8.86 6.88
C LEU A 485 14.82 7.93 6.93
N ARG A 486 14.84 6.95 7.84
CA ARG A 486 13.75 5.99 8.08
C ARG A 486 13.28 5.27 6.81
N THR A 487 14.22 4.72 6.07
CA THR A 487 13.96 3.90 4.87
C THR A 487 14.39 2.46 5.12
N PHE A 488 13.57 1.49 4.75
CA PHE A 488 13.80 0.08 5.08
C PHE A 488 15.08 -0.46 4.44
N GLU A 489 15.42 -0.01 3.24
CA GLU A 489 16.63 -0.41 2.53
C GLU A 489 17.88 0.06 3.29
N LEU A 490 17.94 1.35 3.66
CA LEU A 490 19.08 1.88 4.41
C LEU A 490 19.19 1.23 5.79
N THR A 491 18.08 1.12 6.52
CA THR A 491 18.04 0.52 7.85
C THR A 491 18.62 -0.90 7.83
N ARG A 492 18.25 -1.73 6.85
CA ARG A 492 18.79 -3.08 6.68
C ARG A 492 20.29 -3.10 6.41
N THR A 493 20.76 -2.31 5.45
CA THR A 493 22.20 -2.22 5.13
C THR A 493 23.01 -1.71 6.33
N ILE A 494 22.49 -0.75 7.10
CA ILE A 494 23.15 -0.23 8.30
C ILE A 494 23.15 -1.26 9.43
N VAL A 495 22.07 -2.00 9.64
CA VAL A 495 22.01 -3.08 10.64
C VAL A 495 23.01 -4.19 10.29
N LEU A 496 23.09 -4.58 9.02
CA LEU A 496 24.11 -5.49 8.50
C LEU A 496 25.52 -5.02 8.82
N LEU A 497 25.80 -3.75 8.53
CA LEU A 497 27.09 -3.15 8.78
C LEU A 497 27.42 -3.12 10.28
N VAL A 498 26.48 -2.65 11.10
CA VAL A 498 26.64 -2.54 12.55
C VAL A 498 26.91 -3.90 13.20
N GLU A 499 26.12 -4.92 12.87
CA GLU A 499 26.27 -6.23 13.50
C GLU A 499 27.57 -6.90 13.08
N SER A 500 27.93 -6.74 11.81
CA SER A 500 29.18 -7.29 11.28
C SER A 500 30.41 -6.59 11.88
N LEU A 501 30.36 -5.27 12.09
CA LEU A 501 31.42 -4.49 12.76
C LEU A 501 31.63 -4.89 14.23
N ARG A 502 30.57 -5.35 14.92
CA ARG A 502 30.66 -5.84 16.30
C ARG A 502 31.32 -7.20 16.42
N SER A 503 31.23 -7.99 15.37
CA SER A 503 31.49 -9.43 15.43
C SER A 503 32.76 -9.86 14.70
N THR A 504 33.32 -8.97 13.87
CA THR A 504 34.39 -9.31 12.93
C THR A 504 35.61 -8.39 13.12
N PRO A 505 36.82 -8.94 13.27
CA PRO A 505 38.06 -8.14 13.23
C PRO A 505 38.36 -7.59 11.82
N ASN A 506 37.95 -8.32 10.78
CA ASN A 506 38.12 -7.93 9.38
C ASN A 506 37.02 -6.97 8.89
N VAL A 507 37.14 -5.72 9.29
CA VAL A 507 36.19 -4.65 8.98
C VAL A 507 36.08 -4.36 7.47
N THR A 508 37.15 -4.56 6.71
CA THR A 508 37.19 -4.27 5.26
C THR A 508 36.21 -5.14 4.49
N GLU A 509 36.23 -6.44 4.73
CA GLU A 509 35.40 -7.39 3.99
C GLU A 509 33.91 -7.19 4.30
N VAL A 510 33.60 -6.89 5.57
CA VAL A 510 32.25 -6.53 6.02
C VAL A 510 31.72 -5.27 5.33
N LEU A 511 32.54 -4.22 5.26
CA LEU A 511 32.19 -2.98 4.56
C LEU A 511 31.93 -3.24 3.08
N ARG A 512 32.73 -4.13 2.45
CA ARG A 512 32.58 -4.53 1.05
C ARG A 512 31.27 -5.28 0.80
N ILE A 513 30.89 -6.22 1.67
CA ILE A 513 29.62 -6.94 1.57
C ILE A 513 28.44 -5.98 1.76
N SER A 514 28.51 -5.10 2.77
CA SER A 514 27.47 -4.10 3.00
C SER A 514 27.33 -3.13 1.82
N ALA A 515 28.45 -2.74 1.20
CA ALA A 515 28.45 -1.92 0.00
C ALA A 515 27.89 -2.67 -1.22
N LYS A 516 28.18 -3.97 -1.37
CA LYS A 516 27.59 -4.83 -2.42
C LYS A 516 26.07 -4.96 -2.21
N ASP A 517 25.59 -5.20 -1.00
CA ASP A 517 24.16 -5.24 -0.65
C ASP A 517 23.46 -3.91 -0.99
N ALA A 518 24.02 -2.79 -0.54
CA ALA A 518 23.52 -1.46 -0.86
C ALA A 518 23.47 -1.22 -2.39
N SER A 519 24.50 -1.67 -3.11
CA SER A 519 24.58 -1.52 -4.57
C SER A 519 23.51 -2.34 -5.27
N ASN A 520 23.29 -3.59 -4.84
CA ASN A 520 22.23 -4.45 -5.36
C ASN A 520 20.84 -3.87 -5.10
N ALA A 521 20.61 -3.32 -3.90
CA ALA A 521 19.36 -2.65 -3.57
C ALA A 521 19.11 -1.41 -4.45
N GLU A 522 20.13 -0.58 -4.69
CA GLU A 522 20.03 0.57 -5.59
C GLU A 522 19.86 0.16 -7.06
N LEU A 523 20.51 -0.92 -7.52
CA LEU A 523 20.32 -1.46 -8.88
C LEU A 523 18.87 -1.90 -9.10
N LEU A 524 18.32 -2.71 -8.20
CA LEU A 524 16.91 -3.14 -8.22
C LEU A 524 15.97 -1.94 -8.24
N ARG A 525 16.23 -0.94 -7.40
CA ARG A 525 15.44 0.29 -7.34
C ARG A 525 15.52 1.08 -8.64
N ARG A 526 16.72 1.21 -9.22
CA ARG A 526 16.94 1.95 -10.48
C ARG A 526 16.24 1.27 -11.65
N GLU A 527 16.34 -0.05 -11.77
CA GLU A 527 15.65 -0.83 -12.81
C GLU A 527 14.14 -0.67 -12.70
N ARG A 528 13.61 -0.75 -11.48
CA ARG A 528 12.19 -0.48 -11.21
C ARG A 528 11.81 0.93 -11.67
N ILE A 529 12.50 1.98 -11.22
CA ILE A 529 12.17 3.36 -11.59
C ILE A 529 12.22 3.56 -13.12
N LYS A 530 13.21 2.97 -13.80
CA LYS A 530 13.33 3.07 -15.26
C LYS A 530 12.15 2.40 -15.97
N ASN A 531 11.83 1.16 -15.59
CA ASN A 531 10.73 0.40 -16.18
C ASN A 531 9.38 1.06 -15.87
N MET A 532 9.19 1.52 -14.63
CA MET A 532 7.96 2.18 -14.20
C MET A 532 7.76 3.56 -14.83
N SER A 533 8.84 4.30 -15.09
CA SER A 533 8.78 5.57 -15.80
C SER A 533 8.23 5.43 -17.22
N MET A 534 8.46 4.30 -17.89
CA MET A 534 7.89 4.06 -19.23
C MET A 534 6.38 3.93 -19.16
N TYR A 535 5.84 3.20 -18.18
CA TYR A 535 4.38 3.05 -18.03
C TYR A 535 3.69 4.33 -17.60
N VAL A 536 4.31 5.13 -16.73
CA VAL A 536 3.82 6.47 -16.41
C VAL A 536 3.70 7.31 -17.69
N MET A 537 4.70 7.26 -18.58
CA MET A 537 4.65 7.96 -19.87
C MET A 537 3.48 7.49 -20.75
N ILE A 538 3.21 6.18 -20.82
CA ILE A 538 2.09 5.65 -21.60
C ILE A 538 0.75 6.18 -21.06
N ILE A 539 0.58 6.29 -19.74
CA ILE A 539 -0.63 6.88 -19.13
C ILE A 539 -0.76 8.36 -19.53
N TYR A 540 0.33 9.12 -19.53
CA TYR A 540 0.32 10.51 -20.03
C TYR A 540 -0.09 10.60 -21.49
N ILE A 541 0.49 9.78 -22.37
CA ILE A 541 0.13 9.75 -23.79
C ILE A 541 -1.36 9.43 -23.95
N SER A 542 -1.86 8.41 -23.24
CA SER A 542 -3.26 7.99 -23.31
C SER A 542 -4.21 9.08 -22.83
N PHE A 543 -3.83 9.82 -21.78
CA PHE A 543 -4.57 10.99 -21.29
C PHE A 543 -4.61 12.11 -22.33
N PHE A 544 -3.49 12.44 -22.97
CA PHE A 544 -3.46 13.46 -24.02
C PHE A 544 -4.24 13.03 -25.28
N VAL A 545 -4.21 11.75 -25.64
CA VAL A 545 -5.05 11.19 -26.71
C VAL A 545 -6.53 11.31 -26.35
N PHE A 546 -6.90 10.98 -25.11
CA PHE A 546 -8.27 11.16 -24.62
C PHE A 546 -8.74 12.60 -24.75
N ILE A 547 -7.96 13.57 -24.25
CA ILE A 547 -8.29 14.99 -24.39
C ILE A 547 -8.36 15.40 -25.86
N GLY A 548 -7.39 14.97 -26.69
CA GLY A 548 -7.36 15.31 -28.11
C GLY A 548 -8.62 14.83 -28.86
N ILE A 549 -9.09 13.61 -28.58
CA ILE A 549 -10.32 13.09 -29.17
C ILE A 549 -11.54 13.85 -28.66
N VAL A 550 -11.64 14.07 -27.34
CA VAL A 550 -12.75 14.82 -26.76
C VAL A 550 -12.80 16.25 -27.33
N TYR A 551 -11.65 16.89 -27.50
CA TYR A 551 -11.52 18.20 -28.15
C TYR A 551 -12.03 18.17 -29.59
N ILE A 552 -11.65 17.17 -30.40
CA ILE A 552 -12.13 17.03 -31.78
C ILE A 552 -13.65 16.86 -31.79
N ILE A 553 -14.20 15.98 -30.96
CA ILE A 553 -15.65 15.77 -30.86
C ILE A 553 -16.35 17.07 -30.49
N SER A 554 -15.80 17.79 -29.51
CA SER A 554 -16.42 19.00 -28.98
C SER A 554 -16.41 20.18 -29.94
N SER A 555 -15.34 20.36 -30.72
CA SER A 555 -15.15 21.53 -31.59
C SER A 555 -15.60 21.31 -33.02
N THR A 556 -15.45 20.09 -33.55
CA THR A 556 -15.78 19.78 -34.94
C THR A 556 -17.09 19.05 -35.06
N PHE A 557 -17.31 18.01 -34.25
CA PHE A 557 -18.48 17.14 -34.41
C PHE A 557 -19.74 17.82 -33.87
N LEU A 558 -19.71 18.31 -32.62
CA LEU A 558 -20.88 18.97 -32.02
C LEU A 558 -21.28 20.25 -32.76
N SER A 559 -20.33 21.13 -33.09
CA SER A 559 -20.65 22.42 -33.72
C SER A 559 -21.19 22.25 -35.16
N VAL A 560 -20.64 21.33 -35.96
CA VAL A 560 -21.17 21.02 -37.31
C VAL A 560 -22.59 20.46 -37.22
N LEU A 561 -22.87 19.64 -36.21
CA LEU A 561 -24.18 19.03 -36.01
C LEU A 561 -25.20 20.03 -35.49
N ALA A 562 -24.83 20.88 -34.53
CA ALA A 562 -25.65 22.00 -34.09
C ALA A 562 -26.01 22.94 -35.26
N GLU A 563 -25.06 23.25 -36.14
CA GLU A 563 -25.32 24.08 -37.32
C GLU A 563 -26.23 23.39 -38.34
N SER A 564 -26.03 22.08 -38.60
CA SER A 564 -26.86 21.33 -39.54
C SER A 564 -28.30 21.12 -39.05
N THR A 565 -28.49 20.85 -37.75
CA THR A 565 -29.83 20.77 -37.13
C THR A 565 -30.54 22.12 -37.17
N ALA A 566 -29.83 23.22 -36.90
CA ALA A 566 -30.38 24.58 -37.02
C ALA A 566 -30.81 24.92 -38.46
N LYS A 567 -30.03 24.52 -39.47
CA LYS A 567 -30.35 24.71 -40.90
C LYS A 567 -31.53 23.86 -41.36
N MET A 568 -31.66 22.62 -40.87
CA MET A 568 -32.76 21.71 -41.24
C MET A 568 -34.07 22.05 -40.53
N ALA A 569 -34.03 22.54 -39.28
CA ALA A 569 -35.21 23.00 -38.54
C ALA A 569 -35.94 24.16 -39.25
N GLY A 570 -35.24 24.97 -40.04
CA GLY A 570 -35.83 26.03 -40.87
C GLY A 570 -36.47 25.55 -42.19
N GLY A 571 -36.28 24.29 -42.58
CA GLY A 571 -36.64 23.76 -43.91
C GLY A 571 -37.86 22.82 -43.99
N GLY A 572 -38.55 22.55 -42.88
CA GLY A 572 -39.82 21.79 -42.87
C GLY A 572 -39.74 20.29 -43.20
N GLY A 573 -38.55 19.73 -43.37
CA GLY A 573 -38.33 18.29 -43.56
C GLY A 573 -37.55 17.68 -42.40
N PHE A 574 -38.05 16.57 -41.85
CA PHE A 574 -37.52 15.78 -40.71
C PHE A 574 -37.91 16.28 -39.31
N MET A 575 -39.04 15.78 -38.82
CA MET A 575 -39.51 15.87 -37.43
C MET A 575 -38.95 14.66 -36.66
N GLY A 576 -37.80 14.81 -36.00
CA GLY A 576 -37.19 13.71 -35.22
C GLY A 576 -35.80 13.97 -34.64
N MET A 577 -35.09 15.02 -35.08
CA MET A 577 -33.78 15.37 -34.54
C MET A 577 -33.94 16.31 -33.33
N ALA A 578 -33.44 15.90 -32.17
CA ALA A 578 -33.49 16.71 -30.96
C ALA A 578 -32.54 17.92 -31.06
N SER A 579 -32.95 19.08 -30.52
CA SER A 579 -32.06 20.23 -30.35
C SER A 579 -30.94 19.86 -29.37
N ILE A 580 -29.71 19.82 -29.84
CA ILE A 580 -28.54 19.49 -29.02
C ILE A 580 -28.12 20.76 -28.26
N ASP A 581 -28.01 20.67 -26.94
CA ASP A 581 -27.40 21.71 -26.12
C ASP A 581 -25.87 21.55 -26.17
N GLU A 582 -25.22 22.32 -27.05
CA GLU A 582 -23.76 22.28 -27.24
C GLU A 582 -23.00 22.59 -25.94
N GLU A 583 -23.50 23.52 -25.12
CA GLU A 583 -22.84 23.97 -23.88
C GLU A 583 -22.86 22.86 -22.82
N PHE A 584 -23.97 22.13 -22.73
CA PHE A 584 -24.10 20.96 -21.86
C PHE A 584 -23.07 19.87 -22.15
N TYR A 585 -22.92 19.46 -23.43
CA TYR A 585 -21.98 18.41 -23.80
C TYR A 585 -20.53 18.86 -23.61
N LYS A 586 -20.20 20.11 -23.96
CA LYS A 586 -18.89 20.71 -23.70
C LYS A 586 -18.50 20.63 -22.23
N ALA A 587 -19.41 20.98 -21.32
CA ALA A 587 -19.14 20.96 -19.90
C ALA A 587 -19.04 19.53 -19.33
N ILE A 588 -19.85 18.58 -19.81
CA ILE A 588 -19.68 17.16 -19.42
C ILE A 588 -18.34 16.59 -19.89
N PHE A 589 -17.89 16.97 -21.09
CA PHE A 589 -16.61 16.55 -21.63
C PHE A 589 -15.43 17.15 -20.86
N MET A 590 -15.54 18.40 -20.41
CA MET A 590 -14.59 19.01 -19.49
C MET A 590 -14.49 18.20 -18.19
N HIS A 591 -15.63 17.85 -17.58
CA HIS A 591 -15.67 17.01 -16.39
C HIS A 591 -15.02 15.65 -16.62
N ALA A 592 -15.30 15.00 -17.75
CA ALA A 592 -14.68 13.73 -18.12
C ALA A 592 -13.15 13.86 -18.22
N ALA A 593 -12.64 14.93 -18.84
CA ALA A 593 -11.22 15.18 -18.95
C ALA A 593 -10.56 15.46 -17.59
N VAL A 594 -11.22 16.23 -16.71
CA VAL A 594 -10.67 16.51 -15.37
C VAL A 594 -10.70 15.28 -14.48
N PHE A 595 -11.79 14.53 -14.44
CA PHE A 595 -11.82 13.26 -13.69
C PHE A 595 -10.78 12.29 -14.23
N GLN A 596 -10.68 12.17 -15.56
CA GLN A 596 -9.67 11.32 -16.15
C GLN A 596 -8.27 11.77 -15.76
N GLY A 597 -7.96 13.06 -15.80
CA GLY A 597 -6.65 13.58 -15.40
C GLY A 597 -6.35 13.36 -13.91
N LEU A 598 -7.35 13.57 -13.04
CA LEU A 598 -7.22 13.38 -11.61
C LEU A 598 -6.90 11.92 -11.28
N PHE A 599 -7.71 10.97 -11.77
CA PHE A 599 -7.56 9.56 -11.42
C PHE A 599 -6.48 8.84 -12.23
N ALA A 600 -6.26 9.17 -13.51
CA ALA A 600 -5.13 8.65 -14.27
C ALA A 600 -3.79 9.09 -13.66
N GLY A 601 -3.72 10.32 -13.12
CA GLY A 601 -2.56 10.77 -12.38
C GLY A 601 -2.32 9.99 -11.08
N LEU A 602 -3.38 9.59 -10.37
CA LEU A 602 -3.27 8.73 -9.19
C LEU A 602 -2.74 7.35 -9.57
N VAL A 603 -3.30 6.74 -10.62
CA VAL A 603 -2.85 5.46 -11.18
C VAL A 603 -1.38 5.56 -11.58
N ALA A 604 -0.98 6.61 -12.29
CA ALA A 604 0.41 6.86 -12.67
C ALA A 604 1.35 6.94 -11.46
N GLY A 605 0.94 7.56 -10.36
CA GLY A 605 1.74 7.60 -9.14
C GLY A 605 1.89 6.25 -8.43
N VAL A 606 0.80 5.49 -8.34
CA VAL A 606 0.80 4.16 -7.74
C VAL A 606 1.67 3.20 -8.56
N MET A 607 1.57 3.26 -9.90
CA MET A 607 2.39 2.45 -10.79
C MET A 607 3.86 2.91 -10.78
N GLY A 608 4.10 4.22 -10.84
CA GLY A 608 5.45 4.78 -10.92
C GLY A 608 6.26 4.58 -9.64
N GLU A 609 5.66 4.90 -8.50
CA GLU A 609 6.37 5.07 -7.23
C GLU A 609 5.77 4.30 -6.05
N GLY A 610 4.65 3.57 -6.25
CA GLY A 610 4.03 2.70 -5.24
C GLY A 610 3.05 3.35 -4.28
N ASP A 611 2.91 4.68 -4.33
CA ASP A 611 2.13 5.45 -3.35
C ASP A 611 1.17 6.41 -4.03
N PHE A 612 -0.06 6.49 -3.53
CA PHE A 612 -1.04 7.52 -3.95
C PHE A 612 -0.51 8.94 -3.81
N SER A 613 0.28 9.21 -2.77
CA SER A 613 0.92 10.51 -2.53
C SER A 613 1.80 10.97 -3.69
N SER A 614 2.44 10.01 -4.36
CA SER A 614 3.27 10.28 -5.54
C SER A 614 2.43 10.61 -6.76
N GLY A 615 1.19 10.14 -6.81
CA GLY A 615 0.24 10.38 -7.88
C GLY A 615 -0.30 11.80 -7.91
N VAL A 616 -0.36 12.47 -6.75
CA VAL A 616 -0.90 13.84 -6.65
C VAL A 616 -0.20 14.81 -7.59
N LYS A 617 1.12 14.68 -7.82
CA LYS A 617 1.83 15.54 -8.79
C LYS A 617 1.38 15.27 -10.24
N HIS A 618 1.14 14.01 -10.58
CA HIS A 618 0.73 13.61 -11.91
C HIS A 618 -0.72 14.05 -12.17
N SER A 619 -1.59 13.83 -11.18
CA SER A 619 -2.97 14.32 -11.18
C SER A 619 -3.03 15.83 -11.33
N LEU A 620 -2.23 16.57 -10.57
CA LEU A 620 -2.19 18.03 -10.64
C LEU A 620 -1.75 18.51 -12.03
N ILE A 621 -0.69 17.92 -12.59
CA ILE A 621 -0.23 18.27 -13.94
C ILE A 621 -1.35 18.00 -14.95
N MET A 622 -1.95 16.81 -14.94
CA MET A 622 -2.99 16.43 -15.87
C MET A 622 -4.26 17.28 -15.74
N VAL A 623 -4.73 17.54 -14.52
CA VAL A 623 -5.91 18.38 -14.25
C VAL A 623 -5.69 19.82 -14.71
N ILE A 624 -4.50 20.40 -14.45
CA ILE A 624 -4.18 21.75 -14.93
C ILE A 624 -4.18 21.78 -16.46
N PHE A 625 -3.59 20.78 -17.11
CA PHE A 625 -3.61 20.69 -18.58
C PHE A 625 -5.03 20.50 -19.14
N ALA A 626 -5.85 19.64 -18.54
CA ALA A 626 -7.25 19.45 -18.94
C ALA A 626 -8.01 20.77 -18.84
N TYR A 627 -7.95 21.43 -17.68
CA TYR A 627 -8.67 22.67 -17.44
C TYR A 627 -8.22 23.78 -18.41
N VAL A 628 -6.92 24.06 -18.50
CA VAL A 628 -6.39 25.10 -19.40
C VAL A 628 -6.76 24.83 -20.86
N LEU A 629 -6.69 23.58 -21.31
CA LEU A 629 -7.01 23.25 -22.70
C LEU A 629 -8.49 23.46 -22.99
N PHE A 630 -9.39 23.02 -22.10
CA PHE A 630 -10.83 23.23 -22.28
C PHE A 630 -11.19 24.72 -22.21
N THR A 631 -10.73 25.46 -21.20
CA THR A 631 -11.06 26.89 -21.06
C THR A 631 -10.51 27.76 -22.20
N MET A 632 -9.36 27.40 -22.79
CA MET A 632 -8.74 28.21 -23.85
C MET A 632 -9.19 27.85 -25.26
N PHE A 633 -9.60 26.60 -25.51
CA PHE A 633 -9.81 26.09 -26.87
C PHE A 633 -11.22 25.53 -27.15
N ILE A 634 -12.07 25.29 -26.16
CA ILE A 634 -13.43 24.71 -26.32
C ILE A 634 -14.47 25.69 -25.78
#